data_AF-A0A376LQ70-F1
#
_entry.id   AF-A0A376LQ70-F1
#
_cell.length_a   1.000
_cell.length_b   1.000
_cell.length_c   1.000
_cell.angle_alpha   90.00
_cell.angle_beta   90.00
_cell.angle_gamma   90.00
#
_symmetry.space_group_name_H-M   'P 1'
#
loop_
_entity.id
_entity.type
_entity.pdbx_description
1 polymer ?
#
loop_
_entity_poly.entity_id
_entity_poly.type
_entity_poly.pdbx_seq_one_letter_code
_entity_poly.pdbx_strand_id
1 'polypeptide(L)'
;MTVKISGVLKDGTGKPVQNCTIVLKARRTSSTVVVNTVASENPDEAGRYSMDVEYGQYSVTLLVEDFPPSHAGTITVYEGSRPGTLNDFLGAMTEDDVRPEALRRFELMVNEVARHAGASSQSAAAAKKSETAAASSKNAAKTSETNAANSAQAAAASQTASANSATAAKKSETSAKNSETATKASEKNAKSSQTAAKTSETNAKEQ
;
A
#
# COMPACT_ATOMS: atom_id res chain seq x y z
N MET A 1 47.70 10.53 -7.53
CA MET A 1 47.35 11.92 -7.90
C MET A 1 47.46 12.69 -6.61
N THR A 2 48.36 13.66 -6.57
CA THR A 2 48.69 14.39 -5.35
C THR A 2 47.80 15.61 -5.16
N VAL A 3 47.59 15.97 -3.90
CA VAL A 3 46.91 17.18 -3.47
C VAL A 3 47.96 18.08 -2.84
N LYS A 4 48.02 19.33 -3.32
CA LYS A 4 48.99 20.30 -2.81
C LYS A 4 48.53 20.82 -1.45
N ILE A 5 49.32 20.56 -0.41
CA ILE A 5 49.17 21.13 0.92
C ILE A 5 50.24 22.20 1.10
N SER A 6 49.82 23.46 1.13
CA SER A 6 50.74 24.60 1.18
C SER A 6 50.17 25.77 1.95
N GLY A 7 51.04 26.54 2.60
CA GLY A 7 50.62 27.69 3.40
C GLY A 7 51.77 28.28 4.19
N VAL A 8 51.43 29.06 5.21
CA VAL A 8 52.39 29.62 6.19
C VAL A 8 52.10 28.99 7.54
N LEU A 9 53.08 28.29 8.12
CA LEU A 9 53.01 27.75 9.47
C LEU A 9 53.25 28.90 10.46
N LYS A 10 52.28 29.12 11.34
CA LYS A 10 52.29 30.22 12.32
C LYS A 10 52.10 29.69 13.73
N ASP A 11 52.70 30.37 14.70
CA ASP A 11 52.47 30.13 16.12
C ASP A 11 51.11 30.73 16.58
N GLY A 12 50.78 30.54 17.86
CA GLY A 12 49.56 31.09 18.46
C GLY A 12 49.49 32.63 18.49
N THR A 13 50.58 33.33 18.17
CA THR A 13 50.66 34.79 18.04
C THR A 13 50.65 35.27 16.58
N GLY A 14 50.58 34.34 15.63
CA GLY A 14 50.58 34.62 14.19
C GLY A 14 51.97 34.82 13.57
N LYS A 15 53.05 34.62 14.33
CA LYS A 15 54.43 34.72 13.82
C LYS A 15 54.82 33.44 13.07
N PRO A 16 55.63 33.54 12.00
CA PRO A 16 56.09 32.37 11.27
C PRO A 16 56.94 31.47 12.17
N VAL A 17 56.69 30.15 12.10
CA VAL A 17 57.51 29.16 12.80
C VAL A 17 58.70 28.79 11.93
N GLN A 18 59.90 29.10 12.40
CA GLN A 18 61.17 28.74 11.75
C GLN A 18 61.73 27.43 12.31
N ASN A 19 62.69 26.83 11.61
CA ASN A 19 63.40 25.61 12.00
C ASN A 19 62.44 24.47 12.42
N CYS A 20 61.31 24.37 11.71
CA CYS A 20 60.33 23.32 11.91
C CYS A 20 60.45 22.27 10.80
N THR A 21 60.12 21.03 11.11
CA THR A 21 59.86 19.97 10.14
C THR A 21 58.43 19.49 10.32
N ILE A 22 57.62 19.59 9.27
CA ILE A 22 56.29 19.02 9.20
C ILE A 22 56.46 17.57 8.74
N VAL A 23 56.00 16.62 9.56
CA VAL A 23 56.11 15.19 9.28
C VAL A 23 54.72 14.60 9.12
N LEU A 24 54.45 13.99 7.96
CA LEU A 24 53.24 13.24 7.65
C LEU A 24 53.56 11.75 7.66
N LYS A 25 53.02 11.01 8.62
CA LYS A 25 53.16 9.55 8.70
C LYS A 25 51.87 8.85 8.28
N ALA A 26 51.93 8.00 7.27
CA ALA A 26 50.78 7.25 6.79
C ALA A 26 50.24 6.32 7.91
N ARG A 27 48.94 6.45 8.24
CA ARG A 27 48.27 5.65 9.30
C ARG A 27 47.69 4.34 8.78
N ARG A 28 47.38 4.27 7.49
CA ARG A 28 46.80 3.10 6.81
C ARG A 28 47.41 2.99 5.42
N THR A 29 47.52 1.76 4.91
CA THR A 29 47.90 1.53 3.51
C THR A 29 46.75 1.99 2.60
N SER A 30 47.01 2.96 1.73
CA SER A 30 46.14 3.33 0.61
C SER A 30 46.57 2.58 -0.65
N SER A 31 45.89 2.80 -1.77
CA SER A 31 46.29 2.23 -3.07
C SER A 31 47.60 2.80 -3.62
N THR A 32 48.12 3.92 -3.08
CA THR A 32 49.40 4.53 -3.50
C THR A 32 50.45 4.65 -2.39
N VAL A 33 50.06 4.58 -1.11
CA VAL A 33 50.96 4.83 0.02
C VAL A 33 50.84 3.71 1.06
N VAL A 34 51.97 3.11 1.43
CA VAL A 34 52.02 2.04 2.44
C VAL A 34 52.02 2.65 3.85
N VAL A 35 51.34 2.00 4.80
CA VAL A 35 51.34 2.42 6.21
C VAL A 35 52.76 2.61 6.77
N ASN A 36 52.90 3.54 7.73
CA ASN A 36 54.16 3.92 8.38
C ASN A 36 55.21 4.62 7.49
N THR A 37 54.97 4.77 6.19
CA THR A 37 55.78 5.65 5.36
C THR A 37 55.65 7.10 5.82
N VAL A 38 56.71 7.88 5.60
CA VAL A 38 56.83 9.26 6.08
C VAL A 38 57.16 10.18 4.92
N ALA A 39 56.46 11.31 4.85
CA ALA A 39 56.86 12.47 4.07
C ALA A 39 57.19 13.62 5.05
N SER A 40 58.20 14.43 4.71
CA SER A 40 58.60 15.56 5.53
C SER A 40 58.84 16.80 4.69
N GLU A 41 58.50 17.96 5.22
CA GLU A 41 58.69 19.27 4.59
C GLU A 41 59.21 20.26 5.62
N ASN A 42 60.17 21.09 5.21
CA ASN A 42 60.79 22.11 6.06
C ASN A 42 60.32 23.50 5.59
N PRO A 43 59.53 24.22 6.39
CA PRO A 43 59.12 25.58 6.03
C PRO A 43 60.33 26.53 5.92
N ASP A 44 60.21 27.54 5.04
CA ASP A 44 61.23 28.60 4.89
C ASP A 44 61.30 29.54 6.12
N GLU A 45 62.21 30.52 6.10
CA GLU A 45 62.34 31.53 7.17
C GLU A 45 61.06 32.35 7.42
N ALA A 46 60.16 32.41 6.42
CA ALA A 46 58.86 33.05 6.52
C ALA A 46 57.74 32.05 6.89
N GLY A 47 58.08 30.82 7.25
CA GLY A 47 57.17 29.74 7.63
C GLY A 47 56.42 29.12 6.45
N ARG A 48 56.79 29.40 5.20
CA ARG A 48 56.11 28.87 4.01
C ARG A 48 56.50 27.42 3.76
N TYR A 49 55.51 26.55 3.56
CA TYR A 49 55.68 25.15 3.19
C TYR A 49 54.85 24.81 1.95
N SER A 50 55.29 23.82 1.17
CA SER A 50 54.54 23.36 0.00
C SER A 50 54.88 21.91 -0.33
N MET A 51 53.96 21.00 -0.07
CA MET A 51 54.14 19.57 -0.35
C MET A 51 53.01 19.00 -1.21
N ASP A 52 53.36 18.08 -2.10
CA ASP A 52 52.41 17.27 -2.87
C ASP A 52 52.13 15.97 -2.11
N VAL A 53 50.90 15.82 -1.60
CA VAL A 53 50.52 14.71 -0.73
C VAL A 53 49.57 13.77 -1.46
N GLU A 54 49.91 12.48 -1.53
CA GLU A 54 49.02 11.45 -2.07
C GLU A 54 47.78 11.27 -1.18
N TYR A 55 46.71 10.70 -1.74
CA TYR A 55 45.48 10.46 -0.97
C TYR A 55 45.69 9.37 0.08
N GLY A 56 45.14 9.60 1.27
CA GLY A 56 45.36 8.74 2.42
C GLY A 56 45.09 9.44 3.74
N GLN A 57 45.34 8.71 4.83
CA GLN A 57 45.21 9.22 6.19
C GLN A 57 46.58 9.34 6.84
N TYR A 58 46.92 10.53 7.33
CA TYR A 58 48.25 10.85 7.85
C TYR A 58 48.17 11.39 9.27
N SER A 59 49.10 10.92 10.11
CA SER A 59 49.40 11.54 11.40
C SER A 59 50.38 12.69 11.16
N VAL A 60 50.02 13.89 11.62
CA VAL A 60 50.83 15.11 11.48
C VAL A 60 51.63 15.33 12.75
N THR A 61 52.95 15.46 12.63
CA THR A 61 53.86 15.80 13.73
C THR A 61 54.68 17.02 13.33
N LEU A 62 54.82 17.97 14.24
CA LEU A 62 55.67 19.16 14.09
C LEU A 62 56.91 18.98 14.95
N LEU A 63 58.08 19.08 14.32
CA LEU A 63 59.37 18.99 15.00
C LEU A 63 60.03 20.37 14.89
N VAL A 64 60.01 21.15 15.96
CA VAL A 64 60.70 22.44 16.05
C VAL A 64 62.05 22.21 16.73
N GLU A 65 63.12 22.79 16.20
CA GLU A 65 64.45 22.74 16.82
C GLU A 65 64.39 23.15 18.29
N ASP A 66 65.09 22.43 19.17
CA ASP A 66 65.08 22.57 20.64
C ASP A 66 63.76 22.25 21.37
N PHE A 67 62.71 21.84 20.67
CA PHE A 67 61.46 21.40 21.28
C PHE A 67 61.18 19.91 21.04
N PRO A 68 60.52 19.22 21.98
CA PRO A 68 60.09 17.84 21.76
C PRO A 68 59.09 17.76 20.58
N PRO A 69 59.09 16.67 19.79
CA PRO A 69 58.12 16.47 18.71
C PRO A 69 56.68 16.60 19.22
N SER A 70 55.87 17.41 18.54
CA SER A 70 54.49 17.68 18.92
C SER A 70 53.52 17.08 17.91
N HIS A 71 52.56 16.28 18.37
CA HIS A 71 51.52 15.74 17.52
C HIS A 71 50.45 16.80 17.26
N ALA A 72 50.30 17.23 16.00
CA ALA A 72 49.36 18.28 15.60
C ALA A 72 47.96 17.74 15.30
N GLY A 73 47.83 16.45 14.97
CA GLY A 73 46.54 15.79 14.70
C GLY A 73 46.60 14.80 13.55
N THR A 74 45.43 14.38 13.06
CA THR A 74 45.30 13.48 11.91
C THR A 74 44.58 14.21 10.78
N ILE A 75 45.07 14.05 9.56
CA ILE A 75 44.41 14.56 8.35
C ILE A 75 43.97 13.40 7.45
N THR A 76 42.91 13.63 6.69
CA THR A 76 42.47 12.73 5.61
C THR A 76 42.49 13.50 4.30
N VAL A 77 43.28 13.02 3.33
CA VAL A 77 43.36 13.55 1.98
C VAL A 77 42.53 12.63 1.08
N TYR A 78 41.37 13.10 0.63
CA TYR A 78 40.48 12.37 -0.28
C TYR A 78 40.88 12.57 -1.75
N GLU A 79 40.50 11.60 -2.59
CA GLU A 79 40.57 11.73 -4.05
C GLU A 79 39.67 12.90 -4.49
N GLY A 80 40.27 13.94 -5.07
CA GLY A 80 39.57 15.18 -5.44
C GLY A 80 39.55 16.28 -4.36
N SER A 81 40.27 16.11 -3.24
CA SER A 81 40.46 17.21 -2.28
C SER A 81 41.08 18.42 -2.98
N ARG A 82 40.57 19.60 -2.66
CA ARG A 82 41.13 20.86 -3.19
C ARG A 82 42.46 21.16 -2.48
N PRO A 83 43.43 21.79 -3.17
CA PRO A 83 44.61 22.34 -2.50
C PRO A 83 44.23 23.27 -1.34
N GLY A 84 45.00 23.24 -0.27
CA GLY A 84 44.70 24.00 0.95
C GLY A 84 45.87 24.04 1.92
N THR A 85 45.68 24.68 3.07
CA THR A 85 46.67 24.74 4.15
C THR A 85 46.57 23.51 5.05
N LEU A 86 47.65 23.17 5.75
CA LEU A 86 47.67 22.11 6.76
C LEU A 86 46.56 22.26 7.81
N ASN A 87 46.24 23.51 8.20
CA ASN A 87 45.16 23.79 9.14
C ASN A 87 43.77 23.48 8.53
N ASP A 88 43.57 23.71 7.23
CA ASP A 88 42.31 23.36 6.56
C ASP A 88 42.05 21.86 6.61
N PHE A 89 43.10 21.04 6.45
CA PHE A 89 43.00 19.59 6.55
C PHE A 89 42.89 19.09 8.00
N LEU A 90 43.54 19.75 8.97
CA LEU A 90 43.44 19.41 10.40
C LEU A 90 42.08 19.80 11.01
N GLY A 91 41.43 20.83 10.46
CA GLY A 91 40.11 21.29 10.88
C GLY A 91 38.94 20.67 10.10
N ALA A 92 39.22 19.86 9.07
CA ALA A 92 38.17 19.23 8.27
C ALA A 92 37.44 18.15 9.09
N MET A 93 36.10 18.14 9.01
CA MET A 93 35.31 17.01 9.54
C MET A 93 35.73 15.72 8.83
N THR A 94 35.93 14.66 9.62
CA THR A 94 36.37 13.36 9.14
C THR A 94 35.19 12.44 8.87
N GLU A 95 35.43 11.37 8.12
CA GLU A 95 34.44 10.30 7.93
C GLU A 95 33.90 9.73 9.25
N ASP A 96 34.74 9.66 10.28
CA ASP A 96 34.35 9.13 11.58
C ASP A 96 33.35 10.04 12.29
N ASP A 97 33.33 11.35 11.98
CA ASP A 97 32.36 12.30 12.53
C ASP A 97 30.98 12.16 11.89
N VAL A 98 30.92 11.84 10.58
CA VAL A 98 29.66 11.73 9.82
C VAL A 98 29.08 10.32 9.81
N ARG A 99 29.90 9.29 10.03
CA ARG A 99 29.48 7.87 9.98
C ARG A 99 28.34 7.54 10.95
N PRO A 100 28.31 8.03 12.21
CA PRO A 100 27.18 7.79 13.12
C PRO A 100 25.86 8.33 12.58
N GLU A 101 25.85 9.52 11.98
CA GLU A 101 24.64 10.11 11.40
C GLU A 101 24.18 9.40 10.13
N ALA A 102 25.13 9.04 9.25
CA ALA A 102 24.82 8.31 8.03
C ALA A 102 24.19 6.94 8.33
N LEU A 103 24.74 6.21 9.30
CA LEU A 103 24.19 4.93 9.74
C LEU A 103 22.79 5.10 10.34
N ARG A 104 22.59 6.11 11.20
CA ARG A 104 21.27 6.41 11.76
C ARG A 104 20.23 6.75 10.69
N ARG A 105 20.59 7.54 9.68
CA ARG A 105 19.69 7.84 8.54
C ARG A 105 19.37 6.58 7.72
N PHE A 106 20.36 5.71 7.54
CA PHE A 106 20.16 4.43 6.86
C PHE A 106 19.19 3.52 7.63
N GLU A 107 19.35 3.39 8.94
CA GLU A 107 18.43 2.63 9.79
C GLU A 107 16.99 3.16 9.72
N LEU A 108 16.81 4.48 9.77
CA LEU A 108 15.50 5.11 9.60
C LEU A 108 14.88 4.79 8.24
N MET A 109 15.66 4.86 7.16
CA MET A 109 15.21 4.52 5.82
C MET A 109 14.79 3.05 5.72
N VAL A 110 15.57 2.12 6.29
CA VAL A 110 15.24 0.69 6.30
C VAL A 110 13.94 0.43 7.05
N ASN A 111 13.75 1.05 8.22
CA ASN A 111 12.51 0.93 8.99
C ASN A 111 11.30 1.45 8.21
N GLU A 112 11.46 2.57 7.49
CA GLU A 112 10.39 3.14 6.69
C GLU A 112 10.05 2.26 5.48
N VAL A 113 11.05 1.68 4.82
CA VAL A 113 10.84 0.70 3.74
C VAL A 113 10.10 -0.54 4.27
N ALA A 114 10.47 -1.06 5.44
CA ALA A 114 9.80 -2.19 6.06
C ALA A 114 8.32 -1.88 6.38
N ARG A 115 8.05 -0.67 6.90
CA ARG A 115 6.69 -0.18 7.16
C ARG A 115 5.87 -0.10 5.87
N HIS A 116 6.43 0.48 4.81
CA HIS A 116 5.77 0.56 3.51
C HIS A 116 5.50 -0.81 2.89
N ALA A 117 6.46 -1.74 2.97
CA ALA A 117 6.27 -3.11 2.51
C ALA A 117 5.13 -3.81 3.28
N GLY A 118 5.08 -3.62 4.60
CA GLY A 118 3.99 -4.13 5.44
C GLY A 118 2.62 -3.56 5.04
N ALA A 119 2.51 -2.25 4.84
CA ALA A 119 1.28 -1.60 4.41
C ALA A 119 0.84 -2.05 2.99
N SER A 120 1.79 -2.23 2.08
CA SER A 120 1.54 -2.75 0.73
C SER A 120 0.99 -4.19 0.77
N SER A 121 1.59 -5.05 1.58
CA SER A 121 1.13 -6.44 1.78
C SER A 121 -0.30 -6.49 2.37
N GLN A 122 -0.59 -5.66 3.37
CA GLN A 122 -1.94 -5.55 3.93
C GLN A 122 -2.96 -5.05 2.90
N SER A 123 -2.56 -4.08 2.07
CA SER A 123 -3.41 -3.54 0.99
C SER A 123 -3.72 -4.61 -0.06
N ALA A 124 -2.71 -5.40 -0.47
CA ALA A 124 -2.90 -6.53 -1.38
C ALA A 124 -3.84 -7.60 -0.78
N ALA A 125 -3.71 -7.92 0.50
CA ALA A 125 -4.59 -8.86 1.19
C ALA A 125 -6.04 -8.33 1.26
N ALA A 126 -6.23 -7.04 1.52
CA ALA A 126 -7.55 -6.40 1.51
C ALA A 126 -8.18 -6.42 0.11
N ALA A 127 -7.40 -6.14 -0.94
CA ALA A 127 -7.85 -6.23 -2.32
C ALA A 127 -8.31 -7.65 -2.68
N LYS A 128 -7.57 -8.69 -2.27
CA LYS A 128 -7.97 -10.09 -2.51
C LYS A 128 -9.27 -10.45 -1.79
N LYS A 129 -9.47 -9.97 -0.56
CA LYS A 129 -10.74 -10.14 0.16
C LYS A 129 -11.90 -9.45 -0.57
N SER A 130 -11.67 -8.25 -1.08
CA SER A 130 -12.66 -7.49 -1.85
C SER A 130 -13.05 -8.21 -3.14
N GLU A 131 -12.08 -8.75 -3.87
CA GLU A 131 -12.31 -9.57 -5.08
C GLU A 131 -13.22 -10.78 -4.77
N THR A 132 -12.93 -11.51 -3.70
CA THR A 132 -13.78 -12.64 -3.26
C THR A 132 -15.19 -12.18 -2.90
N ALA A 133 -15.33 -11.08 -2.17
CA ALA A 133 -16.65 -10.53 -1.82
C ALA A 133 -17.45 -10.09 -3.05
N ALA A 134 -16.80 -9.52 -4.07
CA ALA A 134 -17.42 -9.16 -5.33
C ALA A 134 -17.89 -10.41 -6.10
N ALA A 135 -17.09 -11.48 -6.13
CA ALA A 135 -17.48 -12.74 -6.74
C ALA A 135 -18.70 -13.37 -6.03
N SER A 136 -18.73 -13.38 -4.69
CA SER A 136 -19.89 -13.83 -3.91
C SER A 136 -21.13 -12.98 -4.21
N SER A 137 -20.98 -11.66 -4.30
CA SER A 137 -22.08 -10.74 -4.62
C SER A 137 -22.65 -10.99 -6.02
N LYS A 138 -21.79 -11.26 -7.01
CA LYS A 138 -22.20 -11.64 -8.36
C LYS A 138 -23.05 -12.92 -8.35
N ASN A 139 -22.64 -13.93 -7.59
CA ASN A 139 -23.39 -15.18 -7.47
C ASN A 139 -24.75 -14.97 -6.78
N ALA A 140 -24.79 -14.17 -5.70
CA ALA A 140 -26.03 -13.82 -5.02
C ALA A 140 -27.01 -13.06 -5.93
N ALA A 141 -26.50 -12.13 -6.76
CA ALA A 141 -27.29 -11.46 -7.78
C ALA A 141 -27.87 -12.46 -8.79
N LYS A 142 -27.07 -13.44 -9.25
CA LYS A 142 -27.55 -14.47 -10.18
C LYS A 142 -28.63 -15.36 -9.58
N THR A 143 -28.49 -15.73 -8.31
CA THR A 143 -29.55 -16.46 -7.58
C THR A 143 -30.82 -15.62 -7.47
N SER A 144 -30.69 -14.32 -7.21
CA SER A 144 -31.83 -13.40 -7.12
C SER A 144 -32.57 -13.27 -8.46
N GLU A 145 -31.85 -13.21 -9.59
CA GLU A 145 -32.46 -13.26 -10.94
C GLU A 145 -33.29 -14.55 -11.13
N THR A 146 -32.73 -15.71 -10.77
CA THR A 146 -33.45 -17.00 -10.88
C THR A 146 -34.70 -17.01 -10.01
N ASN A 147 -34.61 -16.52 -8.78
CA ASN A 147 -35.76 -16.46 -7.87
C ASN A 147 -36.85 -15.54 -8.42
N ALA A 148 -36.49 -14.38 -8.98
CA ALA A 148 -37.45 -13.48 -9.60
C ALA A 148 -38.15 -14.12 -10.81
N ALA A 149 -37.42 -14.85 -11.65
CA ALA A 149 -38.01 -15.60 -12.77
C ALA A 149 -38.98 -16.69 -12.30
N ASN A 150 -38.64 -17.44 -11.25
CA ASN A 150 -39.52 -18.43 -10.65
C ASN A 150 -40.79 -17.80 -10.07
N SER A 151 -40.66 -16.68 -9.36
CA SER A 151 -41.82 -15.94 -8.85
C SER A 151 -42.72 -15.43 -9.97
N ALA A 152 -42.16 -14.96 -11.08
CA ALA A 152 -42.94 -14.55 -12.25
C ALA A 152 -43.72 -15.73 -12.87
N GLN A 153 -43.10 -16.91 -12.98
CA GLN A 153 -43.78 -18.12 -13.44
C GLN A 153 -44.90 -18.56 -12.50
N ALA A 154 -44.66 -18.53 -11.19
CA ALA A 154 -45.68 -18.84 -10.19
C ALA A 154 -46.87 -17.88 -10.28
N ALA A 155 -46.61 -16.58 -10.43
CA ALA A 155 -47.66 -15.57 -10.63
C ALA A 155 -48.49 -15.82 -11.89
N ALA A 156 -47.85 -16.17 -13.02
CA ALA A 156 -48.54 -16.51 -14.27
C ALA A 156 -49.41 -17.79 -14.13
N ALA A 157 -48.92 -18.79 -13.41
CA ALA A 157 -49.69 -19.99 -13.09
C ALA A 157 -50.90 -19.66 -12.21
N SER A 158 -50.74 -18.82 -11.19
CA SER A 158 -51.85 -18.35 -10.35
C SER A 158 -52.90 -17.56 -11.13
N GLN A 159 -52.48 -16.72 -12.08
CA GLN A 159 -53.39 -15.99 -12.96
C GLN A 159 -54.22 -16.95 -13.82
N THR A 160 -53.59 -17.98 -14.37
CA THR A 160 -54.27 -19.03 -15.16
C THR A 160 -55.27 -19.80 -14.31
N ALA A 161 -54.87 -20.20 -13.09
CA ALA A 161 -55.76 -20.89 -12.15
C ALA A 161 -56.98 -20.03 -11.79
N SER A 162 -56.77 -18.73 -11.54
CA SER A 162 -57.86 -17.78 -11.24
C SER A 162 -58.84 -17.65 -12.41
N ALA A 163 -58.35 -17.55 -13.65
CA ALA A 163 -59.20 -17.51 -14.85
C ALA A 163 -60.03 -18.80 -15.03
N ASN A 164 -59.43 -19.96 -14.76
CA ASN A 164 -60.13 -21.24 -14.78
C ASN A 164 -61.23 -21.30 -13.70
N SER A 165 -60.93 -20.85 -12.47
CA SER A 165 -61.92 -20.76 -11.40
C SER A 165 -63.08 -19.81 -11.75
N ALA A 166 -62.81 -18.67 -12.37
CA ALA A 166 -63.85 -17.75 -12.84
C ALA A 166 -64.75 -18.40 -13.90
N THR A 167 -64.16 -19.15 -14.83
CA THR A 167 -64.90 -19.91 -15.85
C THR A 167 -65.79 -20.99 -15.22
N ALA A 168 -65.24 -21.75 -14.26
CA ALA A 168 -66.00 -22.76 -13.52
C ALA A 168 -67.16 -22.15 -12.74
N ALA A 169 -66.94 -21.01 -12.07
CA ALA A 169 -67.99 -20.28 -11.35
C ALA A 169 -69.13 -19.87 -12.28
N LYS A 170 -68.84 -19.36 -13.47
CA LYS A 170 -69.85 -18.97 -14.47
C LYS A 170 -70.65 -20.17 -15.02
N LYS A 171 -69.98 -21.32 -15.19
CA LYS A 171 -70.66 -22.58 -15.54
C LYS A 171 -71.63 -23.01 -14.42
N SER A 172 -71.18 -22.97 -13.17
CA SER A 172 -72.03 -23.30 -12.00
C SER A 172 -73.23 -22.36 -11.88
N GLU A 173 -73.05 -21.05 -12.13
CA GLU A 173 -74.14 -20.07 -12.17
C GLU A 173 -75.19 -20.45 -13.23
N THR A 174 -74.74 -20.86 -14.42
CA THR A 174 -75.63 -21.32 -15.51
C THR A 174 -76.39 -22.58 -15.13
N SER A 175 -75.71 -23.56 -14.53
CA SER A 175 -76.35 -24.79 -14.04
C SER A 175 -77.40 -24.50 -12.98
N ALA A 176 -77.13 -23.58 -12.04
CA ALA A 176 -78.10 -23.19 -11.02
C ALA A 176 -79.37 -22.56 -11.64
N LYS A 177 -79.22 -21.67 -12.62
CA LYS A 177 -80.36 -21.08 -13.37
C LYS A 177 -81.18 -22.13 -14.13
N ASN A 178 -80.51 -23.12 -14.73
CA ASN A 178 -81.17 -24.23 -15.41
C ASN A 178 -81.97 -25.09 -14.41
N SER A 179 -81.37 -25.42 -13.26
CA SER A 179 -82.06 -26.15 -12.19
C SER A 179 -83.27 -25.38 -11.66
N GLU A 180 -83.16 -24.07 -11.43
CA GLU A 180 -84.28 -23.23 -11.02
C GLU A 180 -85.43 -23.29 -12.04
N THR A 181 -85.11 -23.23 -13.34
CA THR A 181 -86.10 -23.33 -14.42
C THR A 181 -86.78 -24.71 -14.44
N ALA A 182 -86.02 -25.78 -14.26
CA ALA A 182 -86.54 -27.15 -14.20
C ALA A 182 -87.47 -27.36 -12.99
N THR A 183 -87.16 -26.76 -11.85
CA THR A 183 -88.02 -26.75 -10.66
C THR A 183 -89.36 -26.07 -10.96
N LYS A 184 -89.34 -24.87 -11.54
CA LYS A 184 -90.57 -24.14 -11.95
C LYS A 184 -91.43 -24.93 -12.94
N ALA A 185 -90.80 -25.63 -13.88
CA ALA A 185 -91.51 -26.50 -14.82
C ALA A 185 -92.15 -27.71 -14.11
N SER A 186 -91.41 -28.35 -13.20
CA SER A 186 -91.92 -29.46 -12.38
C SER A 186 -93.09 -29.04 -11.50
N GLU A 187 -93.03 -27.86 -10.87
CA GLU A 187 -94.13 -27.28 -10.10
C GLU A 187 -95.39 -27.08 -10.96
N LYS A 188 -95.23 -26.57 -12.20
CA LYS A 188 -96.34 -26.40 -13.13
C LYS A 188 -96.95 -27.75 -13.51
N ASN A 189 -96.12 -28.75 -13.82
CA ASN A 189 -96.58 -30.09 -14.17
C ASN A 189 -97.33 -30.75 -12.99
N ALA A 190 -96.83 -30.60 -11.77
CA ALA A 190 -97.51 -31.11 -10.57
C ALA A 190 -98.91 -30.48 -10.39
N LYS A 191 -99.05 -29.16 -10.59
CA LYS A 191 -100.34 -28.47 -10.57
C LYS A 191 -101.30 -28.97 -11.66
N SER A 192 -100.79 -29.19 -12.88
CA SER A 192 -101.58 -29.77 -13.97
C SER A 192 -102.07 -31.17 -13.64
N SER A 193 -101.19 -32.06 -13.13
CA SER A 193 -101.57 -33.42 -12.71
C SER A 193 -102.59 -33.41 -11.58
N GLN A 194 -102.45 -32.51 -10.60
CA GLN A 194 -103.42 -32.34 -9.52
C GLN A 194 -104.81 -31.93 -10.08
N THR A 195 -104.82 -31.06 -11.09
CA THR A 195 -106.06 -30.62 -11.75
C THR A 195 -106.70 -31.79 -12.50
N ALA A 196 -105.93 -32.54 -13.29
CA ALA A 196 -106.41 -33.70 -14.03
C ALA A 196 -107.00 -34.78 -13.09
N ALA A 197 -106.33 -35.07 -11.97
CA ALA A 197 -106.82 -36.01 -10.97
C ALA A 197 -108.18 -35.59 -10.39
N LYS A 198 -108.38 -34.30 -10.07
CA LYS A 198 -109.67 -33.77 -9.62
C LYS A 198 -110.77 -33.95 -10.67
N THR A 199 -110.46 -33.67 -11.94
CA THR A 199 -111.43 -33.89 -13.04
C THR A 199 -111.81 -35.36 -13.17
N SER A 200 -110.85 -36.29 -13.08
CA SER A 200 -111.14 -37.73 -13.11
C SER A 200 -111.99 -38.18 -11.93
N GLU A 201 -111.76 -37.67 -10.71
CA GLU A 201 -112.61 -37.93 -9.55
C GLU A 201 -114.06 -37.45 -9.75
N THR A 202 -114.25 -36.28 -10.36
CA THR A 202 -115.59 -35.77 -10.70
C THR A 202 -116.28 -36.69 -11.70
N ASN A 203 -115.63 -37.01 -12.81
CA ASN A 203 -116.21 -37.84 -13.87
C ASN A 203 -116.58 -39.25 -13.37
N ALA A 204 -115.79 -39.84 -12.47
CA ALA A 204 -116.07 -41.17 -11.91
C ALA A 204 -117.31 -41.20 -10.99
N LYS A 205 -117.76 -40.06 -10.46
CA LYS A 205 -118.98 -39.96 -9.65
C LYS A 205 -120.25 -39.80 -10.49
N GLU A 206 -120.12 -39.51 -11.78
CA GLU A 206 -121.22 -39.22 -12.71
C GLU A 206 -121.60 -40.42 -13.61
N GLN A 207 -120.90 -41.55 -13.50
CA GLN A 207 -121.23 -42.84 -14.14
C GLN A 207 -121.82 -43.82 -13.14
#